data_AF-A0A2D2C406-F1
#
_entry.id   AF-A0A2D2C406-F1
#
_cell.length_a   1.000
_cell.length_b   1.000
_cell.length_c   1.000
_cell.angle_alpha   90.00
_cell.angle_beta   90.00
_cell.angle_gamma   90.00
#
_symmetry.space_group_name_H-M   'P 1'
#
loop_
_entity.id
_entity.type
_entity.pdbx_description
1 polymer ?
#
loop_
_entity_poly.entity_id
_entity_poly.type
_entity_poly.pdbx_seq_one_letter_code
_entity_poly.pdbx_strand_id
1 'polypeptide(L)'
;MTPSQKPQDGGAASDGRLADLCRLQKQIHNLIEMRKRQIKGSAKNYSDMTPKQAQKASADASWLGMEIDKAEREAHACAVDLGLADPRPASSYDYVDYRPSSFHHYRHRPTKPRCVEAQP
;
A
#
# COMPACT_ATOMS: atom_id res chain seq x y z
N MET A 1 22.01 33.60 40.15
CA MET A 1 21.58 32.18 40.14
C MET A 1 20.46 32.03 39.13
N THR A 2 20.82 31.72 37.88
CA THR A 2 19.87 31.44 36.79
C THR A 2 19.50 29.96 36.84
N PRO A 3 18.21 29.59 36.75
CA PRO A 3 17.84 28.19 36.78
C PRO A 3 18.16 27.54 35.42
N SER A 4 19.04 26.54 35.44
CA SER A 4 19.28 25.65 34.30
C SER A 4 17.98 24.95 33.91
N GLN A 5 17.51 25.19 32.69
CA GLN A 5 16.50 24.36 32.06
C GLN A 5 17.10 22.97 31.77
N LYS A 6 16.46 21.92 32.27
CA LYS A 6 16.76 20.53 31.89
C LYS A 6 16.36 20.29 30.43
N PRO A 7 17.13 19.48 29.67
CA PRO A 7 16.76 19.10 28.32
C PRO A 7 15.49 18.24 28.36
N GLN A 8 14.53 18.56 27.49
CA GLN A 8 13.26 17.85 27.36
C GLN A 8 13.50 16.49 26.70
N ASP A 9 12.91 15.45 27.30
CA ASP A 9 12.90 14.06 26.84
C ASP A 9 12.43 13.92 25.39
N GLY A 10 13.31 13.37 24.53
CA GLY A 10 13.01 12.97 23.15
C GLY A 10 12.32 11.60 23.01
N GLY A 11 11.69 11.09 24.08
CA GLY A 11 11.24 9.69 24.17
C GLY A 11 9.98 9.31 23.37
N ALA A 12 9.17 10.27 22.90
CA ALA A 12 7.91 9.96 22.20
C ALA A 12 8.07 9.72 20.68
N ALA A 13 9.16 10.22 20.08
CA ALA A 13 9.36 10.16 18.62
C ALA A 13 9.91 8.81 18.13
N SER A 14 10.63 8.06 18.98
CA SER A 14 11.20 6.74 18.65
C SER A 14 10.13 5.68 18.45
N ASP A 15 9.07 5.71 19.26
CA ASP A 15 8.03 4.68 19.25
C ASP A 15 7.13 4.78 18.03
N GLY A 16 6.77 6.01 17.63
CA GLY A 16 5.99 6.26 16.41
C GLY A 16 6.75 5.87 15.14
N ARG A 17 8.04 6.22 15.05
CA ARG A 17 8.87 5.87 13.89
C ARG A 17 9.09 4.35 13.78
N LEU A 18 9.28 3.66 14.90
CA LEU A 18 9.41 2.20 14.91
C LEU A 18 8.10 1.53 14.46
N ALA A 19 6.95 2.01 14.93
CA ALA A 19 5.65 1.52 14.48
C ALA A 19 5.45 1.70 12.97
N ASP A 20 5.85 2.85 12.42
CA ASP A 20 5.82 3.12 10.99
C ASP A 20 6.74 2.19 10.17
N LEU A 21 7.94 1.90 10.68
CA LEU A 21 8.85 0.93 10.07
C LEU A 21 8.26 -0.49 10.06
N CYS A 22 7.67 -0.93 11.17
CA CYS A 22 6.96 -2.23 11.24
C CYS A 22 5.79 -2.29 10.27
N ARG A 23 5.04 -1.19 10.14
CA ARG A 23 3.93 -1.06 9.18
C ARG A 23 4.43 -1.19 7.74
N LEU A 24 5.51 -0.49 7.39
CA LEU A 24 6.13 -0.57 6.06
C LEU A 24 6.68 -1.98 5.78
N GLN A 25 7.38 -2.59 6.73
CA GLN A 25 7.93 -3.95 6.60
C GLN A 25 6.82 -4.96 6.26
N LYS A 26 5.68 -4.88 6.97
CA LYS A 26 4.52 -5.75 6.69
C LYS A 26 3.97 -5.55 5.28
N GLN A 27 3.85 -4.30 4.82
CA GLN A 27 3.38 -4.03 3.46
C GLN A 27 4.34 -4.57 2.40
N ILE A 28 5.65 -4.37 2.57
CA ILE A 28 6.66 -4.90 1.65
C ILE A 28 6.63 -6.42 1.62
N HIS A 29 6.53 -7.09 2.78
CA HIS A 29 6.40 -8.54 2.85
C HIS A 29 5.20 -9.05 2.05
N ASN A 30 4.03 -8.43 2.25
CA ASN A 30 2.81 -8.79 1.52
C ASN A 30 2.97 -8.55 0.01
N LEU A 31 3.57 -7.43 -0.39
CA LEU A 31 3.83 -7.10 -1.79
C LEU A 31 4.73 -8.13 -2.46
N ILE A 32 5.80 -8.56 -1.79
CA ILE A 32 6.69 -9.62 -2.30
C ILE A 32 5.90 -10.90 -2.57
N GLU A 33 5.08 -11.35 -1.61
CA GLU A 33 4.29 -12.58 -1.77
C GLU A 33 3.23 -12.45 -2.88
N MET A 34 2.57 -11.29 -2.99
CA MET A 34 1.61 -11.05 -4.07
C MET A 34 2.28 -10.98 -5.44
N ARG A 35 3.45 -10.35 -5.55
CA ARG A 35 4.22 -10.29 -6.80
C ARG A 35 4.72 -11.68 -7.22
N LYS A 36 5.16 -12.52 -6.28
CA LYS A 36 5.48 -13.94 -6.57
C LYS A 36 4.27 -14.68 -7.13
N ARG A 37 3.08 -14.50 -6.53
CA ARG A 37 1.82 -15.07 -7.04
C ARG A 37 1.48 -14.56 -8.44
N GLN A 38 1.70 -13.27 -8.70
CA GLN A 38 1.46 -12.65 -10.01
C GLN A 38 2.37 -13.25 -11.08
N ILE A 39 3.67 -13.38 -10.82
CA ILE A 39 4.64 -14.00 -11.73
C ILE A 39 4.27 -15.45 -12.04
N LYS A 40 3.89 -16.22 -11.01
CA LYS A 40 3.39 -17.58 -11.20
C LYS A 40 2.12 -17.62 -12.03
N GLY A 41 1.24 -16.63 -11.86
CA GLY A 41 -0.01 -16.49 -12.61
C GLY A 41 0.20 -16.11 -14.08
N SER A 42 1.17 -15.24 -14.38
CA SER A 42 1.44 -14.77 -15.75
C SER A 42 2.10 -15.84 -16.63
N ALA A 43 2.71 -16.86 -16.04
CA ALA A 43 3.26 -17.99 -16.77
C ALA A 43 2.19 -18.97 -17.31
N LYS A 44 0.91 -18.76 -17.01
CA LYS A 44 -0.17 -19.64 -17.46
C LYS A 44 -0.50 -19.38 -18.93
N ASN A 45 -0.52 -20.44 -19.73
CA ASN A 45 -0.99 -20.38 -21.11
C ASN A 45 -2.52 -20.55 -21.18
N TYR A 46 -3.20 -19.57 -21.77
CA TYR A 46 -4.66 -19.57 -21.88
C TYR A 46 -5.19 -20.49 -22.99
N SER A 47 -4.36 -20.85 -23.99
CA SER A 47 -4.78 -21.77 -25.06
C SER A 47 -5.09 -23.17 -24.55
N ASP A 48 -4.48 -23.55 -23.43
CA ASP A 48 -4.56 -24.90 -22.86
C ASP A 48 -5.70 -25.02 -21.83
N MET A 49 -6.49 -23.95 -21.67
CA MET A 49 -7.55 -23.85 -20.69
C MET A 49 -8.93 -23.96 -21.33
N THR A 50 -9.86 -24.59 -20.63
CA THR A 50 -11.29 -24.45 -20.96
C THR A 50 -11.73 -23.00 -20.75
N PRO A 51 -12.77 -22.52 -21.45
CA PRO A 51 -13.27 -21.15 -21.29
C PRO A 51 -13.57 -20.77 -19.84
N LYS A 52 -14.09 -21.71 -19.03
CA LYS A 52 -14.37 -21.50 -17.60
C LYS A 52 -13.10 -21.31 -16.78
N GLN A 53 -12.03 -22.07 -17.08
CA GLN A 53 -10.74 -21.93 -16.40
C GLN A 53 -10.06 -20.61 -16.79
N ALA A 54 -10.10 -20.24 -18.07
CA ALA A 54 -9.59 -18.95 -18.56
C ALA A 54 -10.29 -17.77 -17.87
N GLN A 55 -11.63 -17.80 -17.79
CA GLN A 55 -12.42 -16.78 -17.11
C GLN A 55 -12.04 -16.68 -15.63
N LYS A 56 -11.90 -17.81 -14.94
CA LYS A 56 -11.47 -17.83 -13.54
C LYS A 56 -10.05 -17.25 -13.38
N ALA A 57 -9.10 -17.67 -14.22
CA ALA A 57 -7.72 -17.22 -14.15
C ALA A 57 -7.61 -15.70 -14.39
N SER A 58 -8.39 -15.17 -15.34
CA SER A 58 -8.48 -13.74 -15.60
C SER A 58 -9.03 -12.99 -14.39
N ALA A 59 -10.15 -13.43 -13.81
CA ALA A 59 -10.71 -12.82 -12.62
C ALA A 59 -9.73 -12.85 -11.45
N ASP A 60 -9.13 -14.01 -11.14
CA ASP A 60 -8.12 -14.16 -10.09
C ASP A 60 -6.96 -13.17 -10.27
N ALA A 61 -6.50 -12.96 -11.51
CA ALA A 61 -5.45 -12.00 -11.83
C ALA A 61 -5.88 -10.55 -11.59
N SER A 62 -7.10 -10.18 -11.98
CA SER A 62 -7.66 -8.85 -11.72
C SER A 62 -7.84 -8.58 -10.22
N TRP A 63 -8.29 -9.57 -9.45
CA TRP A 63 -8.35 -9.48 -7.99
C TRP A 63 -6.96 -9.27 -7.37
N LEU A 64 -5.98 -10.06 -7.81
CA LEU A 64 -4.61 -9.92 -7.32
C LEU A 64 -4.01 -8.56 -7.68
N GLY A 65 -4.27 -8.05 -8.89
CA GLY A 65 -3.82 -6.74 -9.33
C GLY A 65 -4.38 -5.61 -8.46
N MET A 66 -5.67 -5.68 -8.10
CA MET A 66 -6.28 -4.73 -7.15
C MET A 66 -5.58 -4.77 -5.79
N GLU A 67 -5.34 -5.96 -5.22
CA GLU A 67 -4.72 -6.09 -3.90
C GLU A 67 -3.26 -5.61 -3.89
N ILE A 68 -2.53 -5.82 -4.99
CA ILE A 68 -1.19 -5.25 -5.18
C ILE A 68 -1.25 -3.72 -5.18
N ASP A 69 -2.11 -3.11 -6.00
CA ASP A 69 -2.18 -1.64 -6.11
C ASP A 69 -2.58 -0.99 -4.77
N LYS A 70 -3.52 -1.58 -4.02
CA LYS A 70 -3.85 -1.13 -2.66
C LYS A 70 -2.64 -1.17 -1.74
N ALA A 71 -1.92 -2.30 -1.70
CA ALA A 71 -0.77 -2.45 -0.84
C ALA A 71 0.39 -1.52 -1.23
N GLU A 72 0.58 -1.24 -2.52
CA GLU A 72 1.58 -0.27 -2.99
C GLU A 72 1.26 1.16 -2.53
N ARG A 73 -0.02 1.54 -2.56
CA ARG A 73 -0.46 2.86 -2.07
C ARG A 73 -0.26 3.00 -0.56
N GLU A 74 -0.60 1.97 0.20
CA GLU A 74 -0.36 1.94 1.65
C GLU A 74 1.14 1.96 1.99
N ALA A 75 1.95 1.17 1.28
CA ALA A 75 3.40 1.16 1.43
C ALA A 75 4.01 2.54 1.13
N HIS A 76 3.55 3.18 0.05
CA HIS A 76 3.98 4.53 -0.30
C HIS A 76 3.63 5.55 0.79
N ALA A 77 2.41 5.50 1.33
CA ALA A 77 2.02 6.41 2.41
C ALA A 77 2.91 6.25 3.65
N CYS A 78 3.22 5.01 4.03
CA CYS A 78 4.15 4.71 5.13
C CYS A 78 5.58 5.20 4.82
N ALA A 79 6.05 5.02 3.59
CA ALA A 79 7.37 5.47 3.18
C ALA A 79 7.50 7.00 3.23
N VAL A 80 6.46 7.74 2.84
CA VAL A 80 6.39 9.21 2.98
C VAL A 80 6.42 9.61 4.46
N ASP A 81 5.61 8.96 5.30
CA ASP A 81 5.58 9.20 6.75
C ASP A 81 6.95 8.98 7.43
N LEU A 82 7.80 8.11 6.87
CA LEU A 82 9.14 7.81 7.35
C LEU A 82 10.23 8.75 6.77
N GLY A 83 9.90 9.57 5.78
CA GLY A 83 10.85 10.37 5.01
C GLY A 83 11.70 9.56 4.03
N LEU A 84 11.22 8.40 3.59
CA LEU A 84 11.91 7.51 2.65
C LEU A 84 11.43 7.70 1.19
N ALA A 85 10.32 8.42 0.99
CA ALA A 85 9.75 8.71 -0.32
C ALA A 85 9.15 10.12 -0.33
N ASP A 86 9.10 10.72 -1.51
CA ASP A 86 8.47 12.03 -1.70
C ASP A 86 6.94 11.91 -1.72
N PRO A 87 6.21 12.87 -1.12
CA PRO A 87 4.76 12.91 -1.22
C PRO A 87 4.33 13.12 -2.67
N ARG A 88 3.26 12.43 -3.07
CA ARG A 88 2.57 12.65 -4.36
C ARG A 88 1.55 13.79 -4.23
N PRO A 89 1.00 14.31 -5.34
CA PRO A 89 -0.13 15.24 -5.28
C PRO A 89 -1.28 14.67 -4.42
N ALA A 90 -2.00 15.53 -3.68
CA ALA A 90 -3.05 15.11 -2.75
C ALA A 90 -4.12 14.21 -3.40
N SER A 91 -4.43 14.45 -4.69
CA SER A 91 -5.34 13.63 -5.50
C SER A 91 -4.89 12.18 -5.68
N SER A 92 -3.60 11.88 -5.51
CA SER A 92 -3.06 10.52 -5.59
C SER A 92 -3.47 9.64 -4.41
N TYR A 93 -3.96 10.25 -3.33
CA TYR A 93 -4.44 9.58 -2.12
C TYR A 93 -5.96 9.70 -1.94
N ASP A 94 -6.67 10.13 -2.99
CA ASP A 94 -8.13 10.11 -2.99
C ASP A 94 -8.67 8.72 -3.38
N TYR A 95 -9.99 8.63 -3.51
CA TYR A 95 -10.65 7.37 -3.81
C TYR A 95 -10.22 6.79 -5.16
N VAL A 96 -9.97 5.49 -5.15
CA VAL A 96 -9.68 4.67 -6.32
C VAL A 96 -10.78 3.63 -6.46
N ASP A 97 -11.31 3.53 -7.67
CA ASP A 97 -12.33 2.55 -8.03
C ASP A 97 -11.68 1.36 -8.74
N TYR A 98 -11.96 0.16 -8.23
CA TYR A 98 -11.51 -1.10 -8.78
C TYR A 98 -12.70 -1.89 -9.29
N ARG A 99 -12.55 -2.45 -10.49
CA ARG A 99 -13.52 -3.36 -11.09
C ARG A 99 -12.83 -4.68 -11.43
N PRO A 100 -12.51 -5.51 -10.42
CA PRO A 100 -11.78 -6.75 -10.63
C PRO A 100 -12.60 -7.79 -11.41
N SER A 101 -13.92 -7.62 -11.50
CA SER A 101 -14.75 -8.34 -12.46
C SER A 101 -15.98 -7.51 -12.85
N SER A 102 -16.73 -7.99 -13.85
CA SER A 102 -17.93 -7.31 -14.36
C SER A 102 -19.04 -7.09 -13.32
N PHE A 103 -19.01 -7.83 -12.21
CA PHE A 103 -20.05 -7.78 -11.17
C PHE A 103 -19.56 -7.16 -9.87
N HIS A 104 -18.28 -6.79 -9.76
CA HIS A 104 -17.73 -6.26 -8.53
C HIS A 104 -17.15 -4.87 -8.74
N HIS A 105 -17.56 -3.95 -7.87
CA HIS A 105 -17.01 -2.61 -7.79
C HIS A 105 -16.57 -2.36 -6.35
N TYR A 106 -15.29 -2.06 -6.17
CA TYR A 106 -14.71 -1.67 -4.90
C TYR A 106 -14.20 -0.25 -4.98
N ARG A 107 -14.47 0.51 -3.93
CA ARG A 107 -13.91 1.83 -3.76
C ARG A 107 -12.99 1.79 -2.56
N HIS A 108 -11.73 2.13 -2.75
CA HIS A 108 -10.73 2.19 -1.68
C HIS A 108 -10.09 3.56 -1.66
N ARG A 109 -9.87 4.08 -0.45
CA ARG A 109 -9.14 5.33 -0.23
C ARG A 109 -7.85 4.96 0.49
N PRO A 110 -6.68 5.22 -0.11
CA PRO A 110 -5.42 5.00 0.56
C PRO A 110 -5.28 5.88 1.80
N THR A 111 -4.48 5.42 2.75
CA THR A 111 -4.03 6.26 3.86
C THR A 111 -3.32 7.50 3.30
N LYS A 112 -3.71 8.69 3.78
CA LYS A 112 -2.99 9.94 3.48
C LYS A 112 -1.76 10.03 4.40
N PRO A 113 -0.57 10.35 3.88
CA PRO A 113 0.59 10.63 4.73
C PRO A 113 0.31 11.86 5.60
N ARG A 114 0.91 11.92 6.80
CA ARG A 114 0.71 13.02 7.77
C ARG A 114 1.03 14.39 7.18
N CYS A 115 2.03 14.48 6.30
CA CYS A 115 2.42 15.74 5.65
C CYS A 115 1.42 16.24 4.60
N VAL A 116 0.55 15.36 4.08
CA VAL A 116 -0.51 15.71 3.11
C VAL A 116 -1.81 16.01 3.82
N GLU A 117 -2.11 15.33 4.94
CA GLU A 117 -3.30 15.57 5.75
C GLU A 117 -3.27 16.93 6.47
N ALA A 118 -2.08 17.44 6.80
CA ALA A 118 -1.91 18.73 7.47
C ALA A 118 -2.03 19.96 6.54
N GLN A 119 -2.24 19.77 5.23
CA GLN A 119 -2.44 20.87 4.29
C GLN A 119 -3.95 21.17 4.16
N PRO A 120 -4.38 22.43 4.42
CA PRO A 120 -5.79 22.83 4.38
C PRO A 120 -6.40 22.79 2.97
#